data_AF-A0A7J3ZAZ9-F1
#
_entry.id   AF-A0A7J3ZAZ9-F1
#
_cell.length_a   1.000
_cell.length_b   1.000
_cell.length_c   1.000
_cell.angle_alpha   90.00
_cell.angle_beta   90.00
_cell.angle_gamma   90.00
#
_symmetry.space_group_name_H-M   'P 1'
#
loop_
_entity.id
_entity.type
_entity.pdbx_description
1 polymer ?
#
loop_
_entity_poly.entity_id
_entity_poly.type
_entity_poly.pdbx_seq_one_letter_code
_entity_poly.pdbx_strand_id
1 'polypeptide(L)' 'GSRKGKKGARLDEKRDWINRVRRMRRYIKMLREKGVIDTKLYRSIYMKIKGGAFRDVSSIKTYLKSIGVLKEV' A
#
# COMPACT_ATOMS: atom_id res chain seq x y z
N GLY A 1 27.89 -15.65 11.86
CA GLY A 1 26.76 -15.33 10.97
C GLY A 1 27.23 -15.29 9.52
N SER A 2 26.48 -15.88 8.58
CA SER A 2 26.87 -16.04 7.17
C SER A 2 26.73 -14.77 6.31
N ARG A 3 26.19 -13.68 6.86
CA ARG A 3 26.01 -12.41 6.17
C ARG A 3 27.24 -11.52 6.36
N LYS A 4 27.97 -11.25 5.28
CA LYS A 4 29.18 -10.42 5.24
C LYS A 4 28.98 -9.03 4.62
N GLY A 5 27.80 -8.72 4.08
CA GLY A 5 27.52 -7.46 3.37
C GLY A 5 26.91 -6.35 4.25
N LYS A 6 27.10 -5.08 3.84
CA LYS A 6 26.53 -3.89 4.51
C LYS A 6 25.00 -3.87 4.50
N LYS A 7 24.38 -3.11 5.42
CA LYS A 7 22.94 -2.81 5.42
C LYS A 7 22.57 -2.20 4.06
N GLY A 8 21.57 -2.77 3.39
CA GLY A 8 21.16 -2.37 2.04
C GLY A 8 21.87 -3.06 0.88
N ALA A 9 22.93 -3.87 1.11
CA ALA A 9 23.67 -4.53 0.02
C ALA A 9 22.82 -5.54 -0.78
N ARG A 10 21.81 -6.14 -0.15
CA ARG A 10 20.89 -7.10 -0.80
C ARG A 10 19.61 -6.44 -1.33
N LEU A 11 19.25 -5.28 -0.78
CA LEU A 11 18.05 -4.54 -1.15
C LEU A 11 18.27 -3.06 -0.90
N ASP A 12 18.30 -2.30 -1.98
CA ASP A 12 18.38 -0.86 -1.94
C ASP A 12 17.09 -0.24 -1.35
N GLU A 13 17.26 0.76 -0.48
CA GLU A 13 16.16 1.39 0.26
C GLU A 13 15.17 2.10 -0.68
N LYS A 14 15.69 2.76 -1.72
CA LYS A 14 14.86 3.42 -2.73
C LYS A 14 14.07 2.39 -3.53
N ARG A 15 14.71 1.29 -3.96
CA ARG A 15 14.01 0.21 -4.67
C ARG A 15 12.90 -0.41 -3.80
N ASP A 16 13.16 -0.60 -2.52
CA ASP A 16 12.17 -1.12 -1.58
C ASP A 16 10.98 -0.16 -1.44
N TRP A 17 11.23 1.14 -1.23
CA TRP A 17 10.17 2.16 -1.18
C TRP A 17 9.32 2.17 -2.46
N ILE A 18 9.95 2.13 -3.63
CA ILE A 18 9.25 2.05 -4.93
C ILE A 18 8.34 0.81 -4.97
N ASN A 19 8.87 -0.36 -4.56
CA ASN A 19 8.10 -1.60 -4.56
C ASN A 19 6.91 -1.55 -3.60
N ARG A 20 7.09 -0.99 -2.40
CA ARG A 20 6.02 -0.80 -1.41
C ARG A 20 4.90 0.08 -1.96
N VAL A 21 5.24 1.25 -2.51
CA VAL A 21 4.25 2.20 -3.09
C VAL A 21 3.52 1.58 -4.27
N ARG A 22 4.23 0.90 -5.18
CA ARG A 22 3.62 0.21 -6.34
C ARG A 22 2.66 -0.88 -5.90
N ARG A 23 3.03 -1.68 -4.90
CA ARG A 23 2.14 -2.72 -4.34
C ARG A 23 0.84 -2.11 -3.82
N MET A 24 0.93 -1.04 -3.04
CA MET A 24 -0.24 -0.33 -2.49
C MET A 24 -1.14 0.26 -3.59
N ARG A 25 -0.55 0.91 -4.61
CA ARG A 25 -1.30 1.48 -5.74
C ARG A 25 -2.00 0.43 -6.59
N ARG A 26 -1.35 -0.71 -6.85
CA ARG A 26 -1.96 -1.84 -7.55
C ARG A 26 -3.18 -2.37 -6.80
N TYR A 27 -3.07 -2.48 -5.47
CA TYR A 27 -4.17 -2.96 -4.64
C TYR A 27 -5.42 -2.07 -4.73
N ILE A 28 -5.27 -0.74 -4.59
CA ILE A 28 -6.41 0.17 -4.69
C ILE A 28 -6.96 0.28 -6.12
N LYS A 29 -6.11 0.12 -7.14
CA LYS A 29 -6.55 0.05 -8.54
C LYS A 29 -7.46 -1.17 -8.75
N MET A 30 -7.04 -2.34 -8.28
CA MET A 30 -7.84 -3.56 -8.33
C MET A 30 -9.18 -3.39 -7.61
N LEU A 31 -9.21 -2.74 -6.44
CA LEU A 31 -10.47 -2.49 -5.72
C LEU A 31 -11.42 -1.57 -6.50
N ARG A 32 -10.88 -0.55 -7.19
CA ARG A 32 -11.67 0.34 -8.05
C ARG A 32 -12.23 -0.42 -9.26
N GLU A 33 -11.41 -1.23 -9.91
CA GLU A 33 -11.83 -2.05 -11.07
C GLU A 33 -12.92 -3.06 -10.69
N LYS A 34 -12.88 -3.58 -9.46
CA LYS A 34 -13.93 -4.46 -8.90
C LYS A 34 -15.17 -3.71 -8.41
N GLY A 35 -15.20 -2.38 -8.47
CA GLY A 35 -16.31 -1.56 -7.97
C GLY A 35 -16.45 -1.52 -6.45
N VAL A 36 -15.45 -1.99 -5.69
CA VAL A 36 -15.48 -1.98 -4.22
C VAL A 36 -15.29 -0.57 -3.66
N ILE A 37 -14.53 0.28 -4.37
CA ILE A 37 -14.31 1.67 -3.99
C ILE A 37 -14.74 2.61 -5.11
N ASP A 38 -15.35 3.73 -4.73
CA ASP A 38 -15.65 4.82 -5.65
C ASP A 38 -14.36 5.57 -6.10
N THR A 39 -14.45 6.26 -7.23
CA THR A 39 -13.38 7.07 -7.82
C THR A 39 -12.92 8.18 -6.86
N LYS A 40 -13.83 8.81 -6.10
CA LYS A 40 -13.46 9.83 -5.10
C LYS A 40 -12.62 9.24 -3.97
N LEU A 41 -13.04 8.08 -3.46
CA LEU A 41 -12.33 7.36 -2.41
C LEU A 41 -10.97 6.86 -2.91
N TYR A 42 -10.90 6.31 -4.12
CA TYR A 42 -9.64 5.92 -4.78
C TYR A 42 -8.64 7.08 -4.81
N ARG A 43 -9.07 8.29 -5.24
CA ARG A 43 -8.19 9.46 -5.33
C ARG A 43 -7.69 9.93 -3.97
N SER A 44 -8.55 9.90 -2.95
CA SER A 44 -8.17 10.23 -1.57
C SER A 44 -7.11 9.26 -1.03
N ILE A 45 -7.33 7.96 -1.16
CA ILE A 45 -6.38 6.94 -0.71
C ILE A 45 -5.06 7.02 -1.50
N TYR A 46 -5.13 7.29 -2.80
CA TYR A 46 -3.94 7.48 -3.65
C TYR A 46 -3.06 8.63 -3.14
N MET A 47 -3.64 9.78 -2.78
CA MET A 47 -2.89 10.91 -2.22
C MET A 47 -2.32 10.58 -0.84
N LYS A 48 -3.06 9.87 0.01
CA LYS A 48 -2.55 9.37 1.30
C LYS A 48 -1.36 8.41 1.13
N ILE A 49 -1.38 7.52 0.13
CA ILE A 49 -0.23 6.67 -0.22
C ILE A 49 0.95 7.52 -0.69
N LYS A 50 0.72 8.55 -1.54
CA LYS A 50 1.76 9.48 -1.98
C LYS A 50 2.41 10.19 -0.79
N GLY A 51 1.63 10.55 0.22
CA GLY A 51 2.10 11.16 1.46
C GLY A 51 2.71 10.19 2.48
N GLY A 52 2.79 8.88 2.18
CA GLY A 52 3.39 7.90 3.09
C GLY A 52 2.53 7.54 4.30
N ALA A 53 1.22 7.83 4.28
CA ALA A 53 0.31 7.52 5.40
C ALA A 53 0.13 6.02 5.68
N PHE A 54 0.54 5.16 4.74
CA PHE A 54 0.40 3.70 4.86
C PHE A 54 1.77 3.02 4.75
N ARG A 55 2.00 2.03 5.63
CA ARG A 55 3.21 1.21 5.62
C ARG A 55 3.13 0.07 4.61
N ASP A 56 1.94 -0.51 4.46
CA ASP A 56 1.69 -1.69 3.66
C ASP A 56 0.22 -1.80 3.21
N VAL A 57 -0.09 -2.88 2.48
CA VAL A 57 -1.47 -3.17 2.03
C VAL A 57 -2.38 -3.48 3.22
N SER A 58 -1.86 -4.07 4.30
CA SER A 58 -2.62 -4.35 5.52
C SER A 58 -3.16 -3.07 6.13
N SER A 59 -2.31 -2.04 6.24
CA SER A 59 -2.70 -0.71 6.74
C SER A 59 -3.85 -0.10 5.93
N ILE A 60 -3.83 -0.27 4.59
CA ILE A 60 -4.93 0.17 3.72
C ILE A 60 -6.20 -0.62 3.99
N LYS A 61 -6.11 -1.95 4.16
CA LYS A 61 -7.26 -2.80 4.48
C LYS A 61 -7.90 -2.38 5.81
N THR A 62 -7.10 -2.16 6.85
CA THR A 62 -7.58 -1.68 8.15
C THR A 62 -8.28 -0.34 8.02
N TYR A 63 -7.72 0.60 7.25
CA TYR A 63 -8.36 1.88 6.98
C TYR A 63 -9.69 1.72 6.21
N LEU A 64 -9.75 0.84 5.22
CA LEU A 64 -10.97 0.55 4.47
C LEU A 64 -12.05 -0.11 5.33
N LYS A 65 -11.66 -0.94 6.30
CA LYS A 65 -12.56 -1.50 7.31
C LYS A 65 -13.08 -0.42 8.25
N SER A 66 -12.22 0.47 8.74
CA SER A 66 -12.63 1.52 9.68
C SER A 66 -13.63 2.52 9.07
N ILE A 67 -13.59 2.72 7.76
CA ILE A 67 -14.56 3.55 7.04
C ILE A 67 -15.82 2.78 6.58
N GLY A 68 -15.95 1.49 6.93
CA GLY A 68 -17.12 0.66 6.61
C GLY A 68 -17.21 0.15 5.18
N VAL A 69 -16.16 0.28 4.37
CA VAL A 69 -16.18 -0.13 2.95
C VAL A 69 -15.94 -1.63 2.78
N LEU A 70 -15.20 -2.25 3.70
CA LEU A 70 -15.00 -3.69 3.73
C LEU A 70 -15.77 -4.27 4.93
N LYS A 71 -16.64 -5.26 4.67
CA LYS A 71 -17.28 -6.04 5.74
C LYS A 71 -16.23 -6.88 6.48
N GLU A 72 -16.39 -7.00 7.79
CA GLU A 72 -15.68 -8.01 8.56
C GLU A 72 -16.13 -9.39 8.10
N VAL A 73 -15.15 -10.28 7.92
CA VAL A 73 -15.37 -11.72 7.78
C VAL A 73 -15.06 -12.32 9.14
#